data_AF-K2CGN3-F1
#
_entry.id   AF-K2CGN3-F1
#
_cell.length_a   1.000
_cell.length_b   1.000
_cell.length_c   1.000
_cell.angle_alpha   90.00
_cell.angle_beta   90.00
_cell.angle_gamma   90.00
#
_symmetry.space_group_name_H-M   'P 1'
#
loop_
_entity.id
_entity.type
_entity.pdbx_description
1 polymer ?
#
loop_
_entity_poly.entity_id
_entity_poly.type
_entity_poly.pdbx_seq_one_letter_code
_entity_poly.pdbx_strand_id
1 'polypeptide(L)'
;MKKIKKILPIPKFASEDDERDFWDTHDTTDYFDMEHPIEVDLSALKPSTRPITIRLPVSLIYDLKIMSNKRDVPYQSFVKTILADRVREEYAR
;
A
#
# COMPACT_ATOMS: atom_id res chain seq x y z
N MET A 1 -36.13 -3.17 -18.20
CA MET A 1 -35.32 -2.11 -18.86
C MET A 1 -34.65 -1.32 -17.76
N LYS A 2 -33.35 -1.54 -17.48
CA LYS A 2 -32.64 -0.77 -16.44
C LYS A 2 -32.44 0.65 -16.96
N LYS A 3 -32.90 1.64 -16.20
CA LYS A 3 -32.71 3.06 -16.52
C LYS A 3 -31.23 3.38 -16.30
N ILE A 4 -30.54 3.79 -17.35
CA ILE A 4 -29.17 4.31 -17.28
C ILE A 4 -29.23 5.56 -16.39
N LYS A 5 -28.62 5.50 -15.20
CA LYS A 5 -28.64 6.62 -14.24
C LYS A 5 -27.61 7.63 -14.73
N LYS A 6 -28.04 8.86 -15.01
CA LYS A 6 -27.13 9.93 -15.48
C LYS A 6 -26.24 10.37 -14.32
N ILE A 7 -24.95 10.07 -14.40
CA ILE A 7 -23.93 10.57 -13.46
C ILE A 7 -23.90 12.10 -13.45
N LEU A 8 -23.93 12.69 -12.25
CA LEU A 8 -23.78 14.13 -12.06
C LEU A 8 -22.30 14.54 -12.11
N PRO A 9 -21.97 15.71 -12.68
CA PRO A 9 -20.61 16.21 -12.67
C PRO A 9 -20.19 16.56 -11.24
N ILE A 10 -18.99 16.14 -10.83
CA ILE A 10 -18.41 16.51 -9.54
C ILE A 10 -18.11 18.02 -9.55
N PRO A 11 -18.61 18.80 -8.58
CA PRO A 11 -18.35 20.22 -8.51
C PRO A 11 -16.87 20.52 -8.19
N LYS A 12 -16.39 21.70 -8.58
CA LYS A 12 -15.04 22.15 -8.24
C LYS A 12 -15.06 22.76 -6.84
N PHE A 13 -14.42 22.11 -5.88
CA PHE A 13 -14.27 22.64 -4.52
C PHE A 13 -13.08 23.59 -4.42
N ALA A 14 -13.21 24.61 -3.57
CA ALA A 14 -12.13 25.56 -3.29
C ALA A 14 -11.25 25.11 -2.11
N SER A 15 -11.79 24.29 -1.21
CA SER A 15 -11.15 23.77 0.00
C SER A 15 -11.53 22.31 0.26
N GLU A 16 -10.70 21.58 1.00
CA GLU A 16 -10.97 20.21 1.45
C GLU A 16 -12.16 20.14 2.42
N ASP A 17 -12.36 21.18 3.24
CA ASP A 17 -13.48 21.25 4.18
C ASP A 17 -14.83 21.34 3.43
N ASP A 18 -14.90 22.13 2.35
CA ASP A 18 -16.10 22.23 1.50
C ASP A 18 -16.42 20.90 0.81
N GLU A 19 -15.38 20.14 0.43
CA GLU A 19 -15.53 18.81 -0.16
C GLU A 19 -16.10 17.82 0.88
N ARG A 20 -15.61 17.86 2.12
CA ARG A 20 -16.10 17.01 3.21
C ARG A 20 -17.58 17.27 3.51
N ASP A 21 -17.96 18.53 3.66
CA ASP A 21 -19.35 18.92 3.95
C ASP A 21 -20.30 18.56 2.80
N PHE A 22 -19.81 18.64 1.56
CA PHE A 22 -20.56 18.22 0.38
C PHE A 22 -20.79 16.70 0.37
N TRP A 23 -19.76 15.88 0.63
CA TRP A 23 -19.90 14.43 0.64
C TRP A 23 -20.67 13.89 1.85
N ASP A 24 -20.70 14.61 2.98
CA ASP A 24 -21.54 14.26 4.13
C ASP A 24 -23.04 14.45 3.83
N THR A 25 -23.36 15.36 2.92
CA THR A 25 -24.75 15.73 2.57
C THR A 25 -25.27 15.08 1.28
N HIS A 26 -24.39 14.56 0.41
CA HIS A 26 -24.76 14.03 -0.91
C HIS A 26 -24.49 12.53 -1.06
N ASP A 27 -25.39 11.83 -1.77
CA ASP A 27 -25.23 10.41 -2.07
C ASP A 27 -24.17 10.19 -3.16
N THR A 28 -23.07 9.52 -2.79
CA THR A 28 -21.96 9.19 -3.70
C THR A 28 -22.39 8.35 -4.92
N THR A 29 -23.49 7.61 -4.83
CA THR A 29 -24.02 6.78 -5.94
C THR A 29 -24.66 7.59 -7.07
N ASP A 30 -24.80 8.91 -6.92
CA ASP A 30 -25.24 9.84 -7.96
C ASP A 30 -24.08 10.43 -8.78
N TYR A 31 -22.86 10.37 -8.25
CA TYR A 31 -21.67 11.00 -8.84
C TYR A 31 -20.68 9.98 -9.42
N PHE A 32 -20.64 8.75 -8.88
CA PHE A 32 -19.75 7.70 -9.36
C PHE A 32 -20.47 6.68 -10.25
N ASP A 33 -19.86 6.32 -11.39
CA ASP A 33 -20.37 5.25 -12.26
C ASP A 33 -20.14 3.90 -11.59
N MET A 34 -21.16 3.40 -10.92
CA MET A 34 -21.19 2.08 -10.28
C MET A 34 -21.67 0.98 -11.22
N GLU A 35 -22.11 1.31 -12.44
CA GLU A 35 -22.57 0.33 -13.44
C GLU A 35 -21.39 -0.32 -14.17
N HIS A 36 -20.23 0.36 -14.24
CA HIS A 36 -19.00 -0.16 -14.84
C HIS A 36 -17.83 -0.16 -13.84
N PRO A 37 -17.77 -1.11 -12.90
CA PRO A 37 -16.61 -1.26 -12.04
C PRO A 37 -15.37 -1.56 -12.90
N ILE A 38 -14.32 -0.76 -12.77
CA ILE A 38 -13.02 -1.06 -13.37
C ILE A 38 -12.40 -2.18 -12.53
N GLU A 39 -12.20 -3.35 -13.13
CA GLU A 39 -11.40 -4.42 -12.53
C GLU A 39 -9.95 -3.95 -12.44
N VAL A 40 -9.58 -3.40 -11.30
CA VAL A 40 -8.19 -2.99 -11.02
C VAL A 40 -7.38 -4.22 -10.65
N ASP A 41 -6.59 -4.73 -11.60
CA ASP A 41 -5.59 -5.75 -11.31
C ASP A 41 -4.38 -5.11 -10.60
N LEU A 42 -4.44 -5.12 -9.27
CA LEU A 42 -3.36 -4.63 -8.41
C LEU A 42 -2.25 -5.68 -8.19
N SER A 43 -2.28 -6.83 -8.89
CA SER A 43 -1.28 -7.90 -8.74
C SER A 43 0.15 -7.46 -9.07
N ALA A 44 0.31 -6.40 -9.87
CA ALA A 44 1.59 -5.83 -10.23
C ALA A 44 2.09 -4.71 -9.31
N LEU A 45 1.30 -4.27 -8.30
CA LEU A 45 1.78 -3.27 -7.35
C LEU A 45 2.87 -3.86 -6.46
N LYS A 46 4.11 -3.57 -6.82
CA LYS A 46 5.26 -3.81 -5.96
C LYS A 46 5.37 -2.64 -4.96
N PRO A 47 5.52 -2.90 -3.66
CA PRO A 47 5.87 -1.86 -2.70
C PRO A 47 7.10 -1.11 -3.20
N SER A 48 7.06 0.22 -3.21
CA SER A 48 8.19 1.03 -3.65
C SER A 48 9.40 0.77 -2.74
N THR A 49 10.50 0.27 -3.29
CA THR A 49 11.75 0.06 -2.54
C THR A 49 12.67 1.26 -2.68
N ARG A 50 13.26 1.74 -1.57
CA ARG A 50 14.30 2.77 -1.57
C ARG A 50 15.62 2.18 -1.06
N PRO A 51 16.77 2.45 -1.70
CA PRO A 51 18.06 2.03 -1.17
C PRO A 51 18.39 2.83 0.10
N ILE A 52 18.84 2.13 1.14
CA ILE A 52 19.31 2.73 2.39
C ILE A 52 20.69 2.20 2.72
N THR A 53 21.53 3.05 3.30
CA THR A 53 22.84 2.66 3.82
C THR A 53 22.78 2.64 5.34
N ILE A 54 22.99 1.47 5.94
CA ILE A 54 23.02 1.29 7.39
C ILE A 54 24.38 0.75 7.82
N ARG A 55 24.87 1.17 8.98
CA ARG A 55 26.08 0.59 9.59
C ARG A 55 25.66 -0.54 10.54
N LEU A 56 26.30 -1.69 10.39
CA LEU A 56 26.08 -2.86 11.22
C LEU A 56 27.44 -3.38 11.74
N PRO A 57 27.49 -3.98 12.93
CA PRO A 57 28.68 -4.69 13.40
C PRO A 57 29.09 -5.81 12.42
N VAL A 58 30.39 -6.01 12.25
CA VAL A 58 30.93 -7.01 11.31
C VAL A 58 30.51 -8.43 11.68
N SER A 59 30.48 -8.75 12.98
CA SER A 59 30.01 -10.05 13.48
C SER A 59 28.57 -10.34 13.05
N LEU A 60 27.67 -9.37 13.20
CA LEU A 60 26.28 -9.51 12.82
C LEU A 60 26.12 -9.75 11.31
N ILE A 61 26.89 -9.06 10.46
CA ILE A 61 26.87 -9.27 9.01
C ILE A 61 27.28 -10.72 8.68
N TYR A 62 28.29 -11.24 9.37
CA TYR A 62 28.75 -12.61 9.17
C TYR A 62 27.70 -13.65 9.60
N ASP A 63 27.10 -13.44 10.77
CA ASP A 63 26.04 -14.33 11.28
C ASP A 63 24.82 -14.34 10.35
N LEU A 64 24.40 -13.15 9.86
CA LEU A 64 23.31 -13.03 8.90
C LEU A 64 23.60 -13.76 7.57
N LYS A 65 24.85 -13.73 7.09
CA LYS A 65 25.26 -14.49 5.89
C LYS A 65 25.25 -16.00 6.13
N ILE A 66 25.71 -16.46 7.30
CA ILE A 66 25.64 -17.88 7.64
C ILE A 66 24.18 -18.32 7.70
N MET A 67 23.32 -17.55 8.37
CA MET A 67 21.91 -17.86 8.50
C MET A 67 21.19 -17.87 7.16
N SER A 68 21.52 -16.94 6.25
CA SER A 68 20.92 -16.90 4.92
C SER A 68 21.33 -18.13 4.09
N ASN A 69 22.62 -18.50 4.13
CA ASN A 69 23.11 -19.69 3.43
C ASN A 69 22.49 -20.98 3.97
N LYS A 70 22.33 -21.11 5.30
CA LYS A 70 21.67 -22.27 5.92
C LYS A 70 20.22 -22.46 5.47
N ARG A 71 19.55 -21.37 5.09
CA ARG A 71 18.15 -21.36 4.64
C ARG A 71 18.03 -21.33 3.11
N ASP A 72 19.15 -21.43 2.40
CA ASP A 72 19.24 -21.35 0.94
C ASP A 72 18.57 -20.09 0.35
N VAL A 73 18.71 -18.96 1.06
CA VAL A 73 18.15 -17.66 0.64
C VAL A 73 19.25 -16.62 0.46
N PRO A 74 19.11 -15.70 -0.52
CA PRO A 74 20.04 -14.59 -0.68
C PRO A 74 20.11 -13.71 0.56
N TYR A 75 21.32 -13.29 0.95
CA TYR A 75 21.55 -12.44 2.13
C TYR A 75 20.63 -11.21 2.19
N GLN A 76 20.48 -10.47 1.08
CA GLN A 76 19.64 -9.28 1.05
C GLN A 76 18.15 -9.61 1.24
N SER A 77 17.67 -10.70 0.67
CA SER A 77 16.28 -11.15 0.85
C SER A 77 16.05 -11.60 2.28
N PHE A 78 16.99 -12.33 2.87
CA PHE A 78 16.93 -12.77 4.26
C PHE A 78 16.84 -11.59 5.23
N VAL A 79 17.69 -10.58 5.05
CA VAL A 79 17.67 -9.37 5.89
C VAL A 79 16.34 -8.63 5.76
N LYS A 80 15.78 -8.52 4.55
CA LYS A 80 14.46 -7.90 4.34
C LYS A 80 13.36 -8.63 5.10
N THR A 81 13.34 -9.96 5.06
CA THR A 81 12.34 -10.77 5.76
C THR A 81 12.44 -10.59 7.26
N ILE A 82 13.64 -10.71 7.84
CA ILE A 82 13.86 -10.55 9.29
C ILE A 82 13.42 -9.16 9.77
N LEU A 83 13.76 -8.10 9.04
CA LEU A 83 13.34 -6.74 9.39
C LEU A 83 11.82 -6.58 9.30
N ALA A 84 11.19 -7.12 8.25
CA ALA A 84 9.74 -7.05 8.08
C ALA A 84 9.01 -7.82 9.19
N ASP A 85 9.50 -8.99 9.57
CA ASP A 85 8.93 -9.80 10.65
C ASP A 85 9.03 -9.06 11.98
N ARG A 86 10.20 -8.50 12.30
CA ARG A 86 10.40 -7.76 13.54
C ARG A 86 9.52 -6.51 13.62
N VAL A 87 9.36 -5.78 12.52
CA VAL A 87 8.48 -4.61 12.47
C VAL A 87 7.02 -5.01 12.67
N ARG A 88 6.56 -6.12 12.06
CA ARG A 88 5.21 -6.63 12.27
C ARG A 88 4.94 -7.01 13.72
N GLU A 89 5.91 -7.64 14.39
CA GLU A 89 5.80 -7.96 15.82
C GLU A 89 5.68 -6.71 16.70
N GLU A 90 6.44 -5.65 16.40
CA GLU A 90 6.37 -4.39 17.15
C GLU A 90 5.06 -3.64 16.95
N TYR A 91 4.48 -3.67 15.74
CA TYR A 91 3.16 -3.08 15.49
C TYR A 91 2.00 -3.87 16.09
N ALA A 92 2.19 -5.17 16.32
CA ALA A 92 1.19 -6.04 16.93
C ALA A 92 1.16 -5.92 18.47
N ARG A 93 2.14 -5.23 19.06
CA ARG A 93 2.28 -5.00 20.50
C ARG A 93 1.65 -3.68 20.92
#